data_AF-A0A6C0CJH1-F1
#
_entry.id   AF-A0A6C0CJH1-F1
#
_cell.length_a   1.000
_cell.length_b   1.000
_cell.length_c   1.000
_cell.angle_alpha   90.00
_cell.angle_beta   90.00
_cell.angle_gamma   90.00
#
_symmetry.space_group_name_H-M   'P 1'
#
loop_
_entity.id
_entity.type
_entity.pdbx_description
1 polymer ?
#
loop_
_entity_poly.entity_id
_entity_poly.type
_entity_poly.pdbx_seq_one_letter_code
_entity_poly.pdbx_strand_id
1 'polypeptide(L)'
;MQFTVSNNSHIPFSGGEEQSVIIMFTEWDRCIQCDDKQAKDVCQNCGDVICLSSKCALTFPHKNNSQFSVCKRCEKKISNKFKMVEIELYPELRLLKKKIKRRIEKRIEENV
;
A
#
# COMPACT_ATOMS: atom_id res chain seq x y z
N MET A 1 -18.88 -30.41 10.01
CA MET A 1 -19.23 -29.31 9.09
C MET A 1 -17.98 -28.47 8.92
N GLN A 2 -17.31 -28.54 7.76
CA GLN A 2 -16.10 -27.76 7.47
C GLN A 2 -16.52 -26.51 6.71
N PHE A 3 -16.23 -25.32 7.23
CA PHE A 3 -16.46 -24.05 6.55
C PHE A 3 -15.14 -23.62 5.89
N THR A 4 -15.05 -23.72 4.57
CA THR A 4 -13.88 -23.26 3.80
C THR A 4 -14.10 -21.81 3.35
N VAL A 5 -13.17 -20.90 3.70
CA VAL A 5 -13.18 -19.51 3.21
C VAL A 5 -12.18 -19.42 2.06
N SER A 6 -12.68 -19.33 0.84
CA SER A 6 -11.88 -19.07 -0.37
C SER A 6 -11.76 -17.57 -0.60
N ASN A 7 -10.55 -17.01 -0.56
CA ASN A 7 -10.30 -15.62 -0.93
C ASN A 7 -9.34 -15.54 -2.12
N ASN A 8 -9.78 -14.86 -3.19
CA ASN A 8 -8.95 -14.56 -4.36
C ASN A 8 -7.90 -13.53 -3.99
N SER A 9 -6.66 -13.97 -3.78
CA SER A 9 -5.51 -13.11 -3.51
C SER A 9 -4.62 -13.01 -4.74
N HIS A 10 -4.56 -11.83 -5.35
CA HIS A 10 -3.73 -11.57 -6.53
C HIS A 10 -2.27 -11.33 -6.10
N ILE A 11 -1.38 -12.31 -6.21
CA ILE A 11 0.04 -12.12 -5.87
C ILE A 11 0.79 -11.63 -7.13
N PRO A 12 1.45 -10.46 -7.11
CA PRO A 12 2.28 -10.03 -8.23
C PRO A 12 3.61 -10.82 -8.23
N PHE A 13 3.77 -11.74 -9.18
CA PHE A 13 5.07 -12.31 -9.49
C PHE A 13 5.88 -11.35 -10.37
N SER A 14 7.18 -11.28 -10.12
CA SER A 14 8.16 -10.53 -10.89
C SER A 14 8.33 -11.14 -12.28
N GLY A 15 7.40 -10.86 -13.18
CA GLY A 15 7.41 -11.38 -14.55
C GLY A 15 6.05 -11.33 -15.23
N GLY A 16 5.52 -10.13 -15.47
CA GLY A 16 4.59 -9.80 -16.57
C GLY A 16 3.25 -10.57 -16.74
N GLU A 17 2.97 -11.63 -16.00
CA GLU A 17 1.79 -12.48 -16.21
C GLU A 17 0.88 -12.49 -14.97
N GLU A 18 -0.36 -12.04 -15.15
CA GLU A 18 -1.42 -12.12 -14.13
C GLU A 18 -1.88 -13.58 -13.98
N GLN A 19 -1.30 -14.32 -13.04
CA GLN A 19 -1.82 -15.64 -12.65
C GLN A 19 -2.61 -15.54 -11.34
N SER A 20 -3.87 -15.98 -11.37
CA SER A 20 -4.71 -16.09 -10.18
C SER A 20 -4.33 -17.36 -9.40
N VAL A 21 -3.80 -17.20 -8.19
CA VAL A 21 -3.49 -18.32 -7.30
C VAL A 21 -4.64 -18.48 -6.31
N ILE A 22 -5.23 -19.68 -6.24
CA ILE A 22 -6.22 -20.01 -5.20
C ILE A 22 -5.45 -20.41 -3.94
N ILE A 23 -5.52 -19.56 -2.91
CA ILE A 23 -4.90 -19.84 -1.61
C ILE A 23 -5.97 -20.39 -0.68
N MET A 24 -5.76 -21.62 -0.20
CA MET A 24 -6.65 -22.26 0.77
C MET A 24 -6.13 -22.01 2.18
N PHE A 25 -6.95 -21.37 3.01
CA PHE A 25 -6.67 -21.22 4.43
C PHE A 25 -7.39 -22.31 5.24
N THR A 26 -6.68 -22.86 6.20
CA THR A 26 -7.18 -23.77 7.22
C THR A 26 -7.53 -23.00 8.50
N GLU A 27 -8.17 -23.67 9.45
CA GLU A 27 -8.44 -23.13 10.79
C GLU A 27 -7.17 -22.94 11.65
N TRP A 28 -6.06 -23.54 11.22
CA TRP A 28 -4.77 -23.49 11.89
C TRP A 28 -3.90 -22.33 11.41
N ASP A 29 -4.24 -21.72 10.28
CA ASP A 29 -3.47 -20.61 9.73
C ASP A 29 -3.69 -19.34 10.56
N ARG A 30 -2.61 -18.89 11.21
CA ARG A 30 -2.60 -17.69 12.07
C ARG A 30 -1.92 -16.54 11.37
N CYS A 31 -2.38 -15.33 11.69
CA CYS A 31 -1.79 -14.09 11.18
C CYS A 31 -0.34 -13.92 11.67
N ILE A 32 0.61 -13.73 10.75
CA ILE A 32 2.02 -13.52 11.10
C ILE A 32 2.29 -12.28 11.99
N GLN A 33 1.37 -11.31 12.01
CA GLN A 33 1.55 -10.05 12.75
C GLN A 33 1.06 -10.11 14.20
N CYS A 34 0.06 -10.95 14.50
CA CYS A 34 -0.52 -11.00 15.84
C CYS A 34 -0.64 -12.39 16.44
N ASP A 35 -0.46 -13.45 15.64
CA ASP A 35 -0.55 -14.87 16.02
C ASP A 35 -1.88 -15.34 16.66
N ASP A 36 -2.81 -14.41 16.87
CA ASP A 36 -4.07 -14.61 17.56
C ASP A 36 -5.21 -14.91 16.57
N LYS A 37 -5.39 -14.01 15.59
CA LYS A 37 -6.49 -14.08 14.62
C LYS A 37 -6.16 -15.03 13.47
N GLN A 38 -7.18 -15.74 12.99
CA GLN A 38 -7.08 -16.57 11.78
C GLN A 38 -6.67 -15.73 10.57
N ALA A 39 -5.78 -16.28 9.75
CA ALA A 39 -5.40 -15.72 8.46
C ALA A 39 -6.60 -15.69 7.52
N LYS A 40 -6.72 -14.60 6.78
CA LYS A 40 -7.80 -14.39 5.80
C LYS A 40 -7.28 -13.95 4.45
N ASP A 41 -6.04 -13.49 4.38
CA ASP A 41 -5.46 -12.96 3.17
C ASP A 41 -3.94 -13.12 3.20
N VAL A 42 -3.29 -12.88 2.07
CA VAL A 42 -1.83 -12.91 1.93
C VAL A 42 -1.33 -11.49 1.64
N CYS A 43 -0.24 -11.11 2.30
CA CYS A 43 0.45 -9.87 1.99
C CYS A 43 1.03 -9.94 0.58
N GLN A 44 0.54 -9.12 -0.34
CA GLN A 44 0.97 -9.13 -1.74
C GLN A 44 2.39 -8.58 -1.95
N ASN A 45 3.03 -8.04 -0.90
CA ASN A 45 4.43 -7.60 -0.97
C ASN A 45 5.42 -8.65 -0.47
N CYS A 46 5.08 -9.49 0.52
CA CYS A 46 6.03 -10.45 1.11
C CYS A 46 5.58 -11.91 1.06
N GLY A 47 4.32 -12.19 0.72
CA GLY A 47 3.76 -13.55 0.67
C GLY A 47 3.34 -14.11 2.03
N ASP A 48 3.49 -13.37 3.12
CA ASP A 48 3.07 -13.85 4.45
C ASP A 48 1.55 -13.83 4.62
N VAL A 49 1.01 -14.80 5.35
CA VAL A 49 -0.40 -14.87 5.72
C VAL A 49 -0.77 -13.86 6.82
N ILE A 50 -1.86 -13.13 6.62
CA ILE A 50 -2.32 -12.04 7.49
C ILE A 50 -3.82 -12.11 7.76
N CYS A 51 -4.23 -11.58 8.91
CA CYS A 51 -5.63 -11.26 9.14
C CYS A 51 -5.95 -9.84 8.63
N LEU A 52 -7.21 -9.61 8.26
CA LEU A 52 -7.70 -8.31 7.75
C LEU A 52 -8.00 -7.28 8.86
N SER A 53 -7.36 -7.42 10.02
CA SER A 53 -7.48 -6.41 11.08
C SER A 53 -6.65 -5.19 10.70
N SER A 54 -7.17 -3.98 10.88
CA SER A 54 -6.45 -2.72 10.63
C SER A 54 -5.13 -2.56 11.39
N LYS A 55 -4.93 -3.32 12.47
CA LYS A 55 -3.67 -3.39 13.22
C LYS A 55 -2.59 -4.22 12.52
N CYS A 56 -2.98 -5.18 11.69
CA CYS A 56 -2.10 -6.19 11.08
C CYS A 56 -1.95 -6.00 9.57
N ALA A 57 -2.98 -5.48 8.90
CA ALA A 57 -3.05 -5.32 7.46
C ALA A 57 -3.57 -3.93 7.10
N LEU A 58 -3.01 -3.38 6.02
CA LEU A 58 -3.56 -2.26 5.27
C LEU A 58 -4.12 -2.81 3.97
N THR A 59 -5.40 -2.55 3.73
CA THR A 59 -6.09 -3.05 2.54
C THR A 59 -6.72 -1.89 1.78
N PHE A 60 -6.52 -1.84 0.47
CA PHE A 60 -7.00 -0.76 -0.39
C PHE A 60 -7.50 -1.29 -1.74
N PRO A 61 -8.47 -0.61 -2.37
CA PRO A 61 -8.94 -0.98 -3.70
C PRO A 61 -7.82 -0.78 -4.73
N HIS A 62 -7.70 -1.74 -5.65
CA HIS A 62 -6.76 -1.73 -6.77
C HIS A 62 -7.52 -1.86 -8.10
N LYS A 63 -6.79 -1.82 -9.23
CA LYS A 63 -7.38 -1.93 -10.58
C LYS A 63 -8.27 -3.17 -10.70
N ASN A 64 -9.28 -3.09 -11.56
CA ASN A 64 -10.22 -4.19 -11.86
C ASN A 64 -11.00 -4.70 -10.65
N ASN A 65 -11.36 -3.82 -9.71
CA ASN A 65 -12.12 -4.16 -8.51
C ASN A 65 -11.43 -5.23 -7.62
N SER A 66 -10.11 -5.37 -7.76
CA SER A 66 -9.30 -6.23 -6.90
C SER A 66 -8.99 -5.52 -5.59
N GLN A 67 -8.89 -6.28 -4.50
CA GLN A 67 -8.51 -5.77 -3.20
C GLN A 67 -7.01 -6.05 -3.00
N PHE A 68 -6.25 -5.02 -2.64
CA PHE A 68 -4.81 -5.14 -2.40
C PHE A 68 -4.49 -5.03 -0.91
N SER A 69 -3.87 -6.07 -0.34
CA SER A 69 -3.58 -6.21 1.09
C SER A 69 -2.07 -6.30 1.35
N VAL A 70 -1.61 -5.48 2.30
CA VAL A 70 -0.21 -5.40 2.72
C VAL A 70 -0.12 -5.52 4.23
N CYS A 71 0.82 -6.32 4.75
CA CYS A 71 1.04 -6.43 6.18
C CYS A 71 1.63 -5.14 6.77
N LYS A 72 1.38 -4.88 8.06
CA LYS A 72 1.87 -3.68 8.74
C LYS A 72 3.40 -3.53 8.70
N ARG A 73 4.14 -4.65 8.68
CA ARG A 73 5.60 -4.65 8.53
C ARG A 73 6.02 -4.09 7.16
N CYS A 74 5.38 -4.53 6.08
CA CYS A 74 5.63 -4.04 4.74
C CYS A 74 5.21 -2.58 4.59
N GLU A 75 4.05 -2.20 5.12
CA GLU A 75 3.61 -0.80 5.17
C GLU A 75 4.67 0.10 5.81
N LYS A 76 5.18 -0.26 6.99
CA LYS A 76 6.24 0.53 7.66
C LYS A 76 7.51 0.62 6.82
N LYS A 77 7.96 -0.50 6.24
CA LYS A 77 9.15 -0.51 5.36
C LYS A 77 8.97 0.39 4.14
N ILE A 78 7.79 0.38 3.53
CA ILE A 78 7.45 1.20 2.37
C ILE A 78 7.35 2.67 2.79
N SER A 79 6.63 2.98 3.87
CA SER A 79 6.49 4.33 4.42
C SER A 79 7.84 4.96 4.75
N ASN A 80 8.79 4.19 5.28
CA ASN A 80 10.12 4.69 5.59
C ASN A 80 10.96 5.07 4.36
N LYS A 81 10.63 4.56 3.17
CA LYS A 81 11.25 5.00 1.91
C LYS A 81 10.72 6.36 1.46
N PHE A 82 9.50 6.71 1.86
CA PHE A 82 8.92 8.02 1.61
C PHE A 82 9.38 9.00 2.69
N LYS A 83 10.57 9.57 2.49
CA LYS A 83 11.00 10.72 3.29
C LYS A 83 10.17 11.92 2.87
N MET A 84 9.43 12.52 3.79
CA MET A 84 8.90 13.86 3.56
C MET A 84 10.09 14.80 3.37
N VAL A 85 10.13 15.46 2.22
CA VAL A 85 11.13 16.49 1.94
C VAL A 85 10.77 17.69 2.81
N GLU A 86 11.42 17.82 3.95
CA GLU A 86 11.34 19.04 4.74
C GLU A 86 11.95 20.18 3.91
N ILE A 87 11.15 21.21 3.64
CA ILE A 87 11.55 22.37 2.82
C ILE A 87 12.78 23.07 3.41
N GLU A 88 12.98 22.95 4.72
CA GLU A 88 14.12 23.49 5.46
C GLU A 88 15.44 22.79 5.12
N LEU A 89 15.40 21.51 4.77
CA LEU A 89 16.57 20.74 4.33
C LEU A 89 16.97 21.02 2.87
N TYR A 90 16.10 21.67 2.09
CA TYR A 90 16.29 21.94 0.66
C TYR A 90 15.90 23.38 0.30
N PRO A 91 16.73 24.38 0.67
CA PRO A 91 16.42 25.80 0.51
C PRO A 91 16.19 26.24 -0.95
N GLU A 92 16.72 25.51 -1.92
CA GLU A 92 16.45 25.69 -3.35
C GLU A 92 14.98 25.48 -3.72
N LEU A 93 14.27 24.57 -3.02
CA LEU A 93 12.84 24.36 -3.23
C LEU A 93 12.02 25.56 -2.74
N ARG A 94 12.49 26.26 -1.70
CA ARG A 94 11.87 27.51 -1.22
C ARG A 94 11.97 28.61 -2.28
N LEU A 95 13.16 28.78 -2.87
CA LEU A 95 13.39 29.77 -3.93
C LEU A 95 12.61 29.41 -5.20
N LEU A 96 12.55 28.13 -5.56
CA LEU A 96 11.79 27.63 -6.70
C LEU A 96 10.28 27.92 -6.52
N LYS A 97 9.70 27.60 -5.36
CA LYS A 97 8.29 27.92 -5.06
C LYS A 97 8.02 29.42 -5.13
N LYS A 98 8.92 30.25 -4.60
CA LYS A 98 8.81 31.73 -4.68
C LYS A 98 8.85 32.21 -6.13
N LYS A 99 9.72 31.64 -6.97
CA LYS A 99 9.81 31.96 -8.39
C LYS A 99 8.56 31.54 -9.16
N ILE A 100 8.02 30.36 -8.88
CA ILE A 100 6.77 29.86 -9.47
C ILE A 100 5.60 30.78 -9.09
N LYS A 101 5.44 31.12 -7.80
CA LYS A 101 4.39 32.01 -7.31
C LYS A 101 4.40 33.37 -8.02
N ARG A 102 5.56 34.03 -8.10
CA ARG A 102 5.71 35.30 -8.81
C ARG A 102 5.34 35.24 -10.29
N ARG A 103 5.65 34.13 -10.96
CA ARG A 103 5.29 33.95 -12.39
C ARG A 103 3.78 33.79 -12.57
N ILE A 104 3.11 33.12 -11.64
CA ILE A 104 1.64 32.97 -11.67
C ILE A 104 0.97 34.32 -11.43
N GLU A 105 1.40 35.07 -10.41
CA GLU A 105 0.88 36.41 -10.09
C GLU A 105 1.03 37.37 -11.28
N LYS A 106 2.22 37.45 -11.88
CA LYS A 106 2.48 38.29 -13.06
C LYS A 106 1.58 37.93 -14.26
N ARG A 107 1.33 36.63 -14.50
CA ARG A 107 0.41 36.20 -15.55
C ARG A 107 -1.04 36.56 -15.26
N ILE A 108 -1.46 36.56 -14.00
CA ILE A 108 -2.81 37.00 -13.63
C ILE A 108 -2.96 38.49 -13.90
N GLU A 109 -1.98 39.30 -13.50
CA GLU A 109 -1.95 40.75 -13.75
C GLU A 109 -1.92 41.10 -15.25
N GLU A 110 -1.25 40.31 -16.09
CA GLU A 110 -1.18 40.52 -17.55
C GLU A 110 -2.45 40.10 -18.31
N ASN A 111 -3.36 39.34 -17.69
CA ASN A 111 -4.60 38.85 -18.31
C ASN A 111 -5.87 39.53 -17.76
N VAL A 112 -5.72 40.57 -16.93
CA VAL A 112 -6.78 41.46 -16.43
C VAL A 112 -6.68 42.80 -17.15
#